data_AF-A0A800F5C7-F1
#
_entry.id   AF-A0A800F5C7-F1
#
_cell.length_a   1.000
_cell.length_b   1.000
_cell.length_c   1.000
_cell.angle_alpha   90.00
_cell.angle_beta   90.00
_cell.angle_gamma   90.00
#
_symmetry.space_group_name_H-M   'P 1'
#
loop_
_entity.id
_entity.type
_entity.pdbx_description
1 polymer ?
#
loop_
_entity_poly.entity_id
_entity_poly.type
_entity_poly.pdbx_seq_one_letter_code
_entity_poly.pdbx_strand_id
1 'polypeptide(L)'
;MSRSPEREFAERTLPRADWRRGFGLLRGVIVDVHVLARNRHFDMLGVLEANPGMLGIAIDENTAIVVQGDAFEVIGTSYVIMHDRQNVIPPDPEATGRTIGGSFYFLRPGDRYDLVTLEATRPAATTRPIARVAPRRSGGS
;
A
#
# COMPACT_ATOMS: atom_id res chain seq x y z
N MET A 1 17.14 24.28 16.94
CA MET A 1 17.80 22.96 17.13
C MET A 1 17.00 21.93 16.32
N SER A 2 17.50 21.55 15.15
CA SER A 2 16.84 20.59 14.26
C SER A 2 17.19 19.17 14.73
N ARG A 3 16.21 18.38 15.17
CA ARG A 3 16.42 16.94 15.39
C ARG A 3 16.49 16.28 14.02
N SER A 4 17.57 15.55 13.75
CA SER A 4 17.72 14.77 12.53
C SER A 4 16.62 13.71 12.46
N PRO A 5 15.89 13.57 11.33
CA PRO A 5 14.88 12.52 11.15
C PRO A 5 15.42 11.13 11.49
N GLU A 6 16.67 10.85 11.13
CA GLU A 6 17.32 9.55 11.37
C GLU A 6 17.43 9.18 12.85
N ARG A 7 17.63 10.17 13.74
CA ARG A 7 17.65 9.93 15.19
C ARG A 7 16.25 9.71 15.76
N GLU A 8 15.26 10.41 15.22
CA GLU A 8 13.86 10.24 15.63
C GLU A 8 13.32 8.84 15.27
N PHE A 9 13.77 8.29 14.13
CA PHE A 9 13.42 6.93 13.71
C PHE A 9 14.16 5.85 14.50
N ALA A 10 15.46 6.03 14.78
CA ALA A 10 16.25 5.05 15.52
C ALA A 10 15.81 4.88 16.99
N GLU A 11 15.32 5.94 17.63
CA GLU A 11 14.88 5.91 19.03
C GLU A 11 13.48 5.28 19.21
N ARG A 12 12.68 5.16 18.14
CA ARG A 12 11.40 4.42 18.14
C ARG A 12 11.61 2.92 18.00
N THR A 13 12.35 2.33 18.92
CA THR A 13 12.30 0.88 19.11
C THR A 13 10.96 0.53 19.74
N LEU A 14 9.98 0.09 18.95
CA LEU A 14 8.79 -0.55 19.51
C LEU A 14 9.26 -1.73 20.37
N PRO A 15 8.91 -1.79 21.67
CA PRO A 15 9.27 -2.91 22.53
C PRO A 15 8.93 -4.24 21.85
N ARG A 16 9.84 -5.21 21.90
CA ARG A 16 9.58 -6.59 21.39
C ARG A 16 8.30 -7.23 21.96
N ALA A 17 7.77 -6.70 23.05
CA ALA A 17 6.54 -7.14 23.71
C ALA A 17 5.24 -6.66 23.03
N ASP A 18 5.31 -5.64 22.16
CA ASP A 18 4.11 -4.97 21.64
C ASP A 18 3.57 -5.58 20.33
N TRP A 19 4.39 -6.33 19.59
CA TRP A 19 3.92 -7.12 18.45
C TRP A 19 3.49 -8.51 18.93
N ARG A 20 2.22 -8.84 18.72
CA ARG A 20 1.62 -10.10 19.14
C ARG A 20 1.36 -10.98 17.93
N ARG A 21 1.47 -12.29 18.12
CA ARG A 21 1.00 -13.26 17.13
C ARG A 21 -0.52 -13.08 16.96
N GLY A 22 -0.94 -12.70 15.76
CA GLY A 22 -2.35 -12.62 15.40
C GLY A 22 -3.00 -13.99 15.20
N PHE A 23 -4.26 -13.99 14.77
CA PHE A 23 -5.05 -15.21 14.56
C PHE A 23 -4.58 -16.09 13.38
N GLY A 24 -3.63 -15.63 12.57
CA GLY A 24 -3.06 -16.39 11.46
C GLY A 24 -4.01 -16.60 10.27
N LEU A 25 -5.01 -15.72 10.13
CA LEU A 25 -5.99 -15.71 9.02
C LEU A 25 -5.33 -15.29 7.70
N LEU A 26 -4.39 -14.35 7.75
CA LEU A 26 -3.45 -14.02 6.69
C LEU A 26 -2.05 -14.30 7.23
N ARG A 27 -1.28 -15.15 6.56
CA ARG A 27 0.01 -15.67 7.05
C ARG A 27 1.18 -14.98 6.36
N GLY A 28 2.33 -14.93 7.04
CA GLY A 28 3.53 -14.29 6.48
C GLY A 28 3.42 -12.77 6.36
N VAL A 29 2.46 -12.15 7.05
CA VAL A 29 2.22 -10.70 6.99
C VAL A 29 2.33 -10.06 8.37
N ILE A 30 2.74 -8.80 8.37
CA ILE A 30 2.60 -7.86 9.48
C ILE A 30 1.56 -6.83 9.04
N VAL A 31 0.54 -6.61 9.87
CA VAL A 31 -0.52 -5.64 9.59
C VAL A 31 -0.47 -4.51 10.60
N ASP A 32 -0.53 -3.28 10.12
CA ASP A 32 -0.70 -2.07 10.92
C ASP A 32 -1.90 -1.26 10.41
N VAL A 33 -2.59 -0.55 11.30
CA VAL A 33 -3.82 0.20 11.00
C VAL A 33 -3.71 1.66 11.46
N HIS A 34 -4.39 2.58 10.78
CA HIS A 34 -4.38 4.03 11.07
C HIS A 34 -3.01 4.71 10.89
N VAL A 35 -2.31 4.33 9.83
CA VAL A 35 -0.88 4.56 9.70
C VAL A 35 -0.54 5.97 9.19
N LEU A 36 -1.39 6.54 8.29
CA LEU A 36 -1.17 7.89 7.74
C LEU A 36 -1.63 8.98 8.71
N ALA A 37 -2.75 8.80 9.42
CA ALA A 37 -3.26 9.77 10.39
C ALA A 37 -2.29 10.08 11.56
N ARG A 38 -1.31 9.19 11.82
CA ARG A 38 -0.35 9.33 12.93
C ARG A 38 1.11 9.48 12.51
N ASN A 39 1.41 9.48 11.21
CA ASN A 39 2.78 9.48 10.68
C ASN A 39 3.64 8.31 11.23
N ARG A 40 3.03 7.12 11.42
CA ARG A 40 3.64 5.94 12.10
C ARG A 40 4.02 4.81 11.15
N HIS A 41 3.94 5.00 9.84
CA HIS A 41 4.35 3.98 8.86
C HIS A 41 5.81 3.55 9.04
N PHE A 42 6.65 4.44 9.57
CA PHE A 42 8.03 4.13 9.92
C PHE A 42 8.17 3.18 11.12
N ASP A 43 7.19 3.08 12.02
CA ASP A 43 7.24 2.17 13.17
C ASP A 43 7.22 0.70 12.71
N MET A 44 6.56 0.41 11.58
CA MET A 44 6.53 -0.94 10.99
C MET A 44 7.89 -1.36 10.40
N LEU A 45 8.75 -0.40 10.02
CA LEU A 45 10.07 -0.71 9.42
C LEU A 45 10.95 -1.48 10.39
N GLY A 46 11.04 -1.07 11.66
CA GLY A 46 11.85 -1.78 12.66
C GLY A 46 11.37 -3.22 12.89
N VAL A 47 10.07 -3.48 12.79
CA VAL A 47 9.51 -4.83 12.90
C VAL A 47 9.85 -5.67 11.67
N LEU A 48 9.78 -5.09 10.47
CA LEU A 48 10.14 -5.75 9.21
C LEU A 48 11.63 -6.04 9.12
N GLU A 49 12.50 -5.15 9.60
CA GLU A 49 13.95 -5.38 9.70
C GLU A 49 14.26 -6.58 10.60
N ALA A 50 13.54 -6.73 11.72
CA ALA A 50 13.68 -7.87 12.61
C ALA A 50 13.05 -9.17 12.06
N ASN A 51 12.19 -9.07 11.04
CA ASN A 51 11.45 -10.20 10.47
C ASN A 51 11.51 -10.16 8.92
N PRO A 52 12.68 -10.40 8.31
CA PRO A 52 12.92 -10.14 6.89
C PRO A 52 12.14 -11.06 5.93
N GLY A 53 11.41 -12.06 6.42
CA GLY A 53 10.54 -12.90 5.59
C GLY A 53 9.07 -12.45 5.54
N MET A 54 8.74 -11.34 6.21
CA MET A 54 7.35 -10.90 6.36
C MET A 54 7.00 -9.77 5.38
N LEU A 55 5.79 -9.81 4.84
CA LEU A 55 5.19 -8.74 4.06
C LEU A 55 4.53 -7.71 4.99
N GLY A 56 4.88 -6.43 4.85
CA GLY A 56 4.26 -5.35 5.63
C GLY A 56 3.06 -4.74 4.92
N ILE A 57 1.92 -4.68 5.59
CA ILE A 57 0.67 -4.13 5.08
C ILE A 57 0.13 -3.10 6.07
N ALA A 58 0.21 -1.82 5.71
CA ALA A 58 -0.29 -0.72 6.52
C ALA A 58 -1.59 -0.18 5.91
N ILE A 59 -2.71 -0.29 6.63
CA ILE A 59 -4.04 0.08 6.13
C ILE A 59 -4.45 1.43 6.73
N ASP A 60 -4.78 2.39 5.86
CA ASP A 60 -5.24 3.70 6.30
C ASP A 60 -6.72 3.72 6.74
N GLU A 61 -7.15 4.84 7.32
CA GLU A 61 -8.53 5.04 7.76
C GLU A 61 -9.54 4.88 6.63
N ASN A 62 -10.73 4.37 6.98
CA ASN A 62 -11.82 4.09 6.04
C ASN A 62 -11.39 3.26 4.82
N THR A 63 -10.37 2.41 4.99
CA THR A 63 -9.79 1.55 3.96
C THR A 63 -9.69 0.13 4.51
N ALA A 64 -9.83 -0.86 3.63
CA ALA A 64 -9.68 -2.26 3.99
C ALA A 64 -9.08 -3.05 2.83
N ILE A 65 -8.55 -4.23 3.15
CA ILE A 65 -8.25 -5.26 2.17
C ILE A 65 -9.28 -6.38 2.27
N VAL A 66 -9.77 -6.86 1.13
CA VAL A 66 -10.60 -8.06 1.05
C VAL A 66 -9.74 -9.19 0.51
N VAL A 67 -9.40 -10.14 1.38
CA VAL A 67 -8.59 -11.31 1.02
C VAL A 67 -9.51 -12.43 0.51
N GLN A 68 -9.21 -12.96 -0.67
CA GLN A 68 -9.90 -14.12 -1.26
C GLN A 68 -8.86 -15.05 -1.89
N GLY A 69 -8.73 -16.26 -1.35
CA GLY A 69 -7.66 -17.19 -1.76
C GLY A 69 -6.29 -16.56 -1.51
N ASP A 70 -5.47 -16.54 -2.56
CA ASP A 70 -4.09 -16.05 -2.52
C ASP A 70 -3.95 -14.59 -2.98
N ALA A 71 -5.04 -13.82 -3.01
CA ALA A 71 -4.99 -12.42 -3.40
C ALA A 71 -5.84 -11.54 -2.48
N PHE A 72 -5.55 -10.24 -2.50
CA PHE A 72 -6.44 -9.25 -1.91
C PHE A 72 -6.74 -8.09 -2.85
N GLU A 73 -7.88 -7.44 -2.61
CA GLU A 73 -8.29 -6.19 -3.24
C GLU A 73 -8.40 -5.09 -2.20
N VAL A 74 -7.93 -3.88 -2.54
CA VAL A 74 -8.11 -2.70 -1.70
C VAL A 74 -9.50 -2.10 -1.94
N ILE A 75 -10.23 -1.85 -0.86
CA ILE A 75 -11.53 -1.17 -0.88
C ILE A 75 -11.54 0.00 0.10
N GLY A 76 -12.49 0.92 -0.07
CA GLY A 76 -12.66 2.08 0.81
C GLY A 76 -12.22 3.39 0.14
N THR A 77 -11.71 4.33 0.94
CA THR A 77 -11.53 5.72 0.49
C THR A 77 -10.09 6.21 0.47
N SER A 78 -9.15 5.49 1.08
CA SER A 78 -7.73 5.87 1.15
C SER A 78 -6.85 4.72 0.65
N TYR A 79 -5.61 4.63 1.14
CA TYR A 79 -4.58 3.76 0.60
C TYR A 79 -4.19 2.64 1.56
N VAL A 80 -3.60 1.60 0.97
CA VAL A 80 -2.79 0.60 1.67
C VAL A 80 -1.34 0.84 1.31
N ILE A 81 -0.47 0.93 2.31
CA ILE A 81 0.97 1.06 2.15
C ILE A 81 1.57 -0.34 2.19
N MET A 82 2.25 -0.70 1.11
CA MET A 82 2.93 -1.97 0.95
C MET A 82 4.40 -1.80 1.24
N HIS A 83 4.91 -2.60 2.17
CA HIS A 83 6.33 -2.77 2.42
C HIS A 83 6.67 -4.21 2.05
N ASP A 84 6.95 -4.44 0.77
CA ASP A 84 7.42 -5.73 0.29
C ASP A 84 8.94 -5.68 0.02
N ARG A 85 9.57 -6.84 -0.14
CA ARG A 85 11.02 -6.93 -0.34
C ARG A 85 11.44 -7.08 -1.79
N GLN A 86 10.49 -7.25 -2.70
CA GLN A 86 10.77 -7.51 -4.10
C GLN A 86 10.66 -6.25 -4.95
N ASN A 87 9.84 -5.30 -4.51
CA ASN A 87 9.48 -4.12 -5.24
C ASN A 87 9.83 -2.89 -4.40
N VAL A 88 10.48 -1.94 -5.05
CA VAL A 88 10.77 -0.62 -4.49
C VAL A 88 10.32 0.42 -5.50
N ILE A 89 9.94 1.61 -5.03
CA ILE A 89 9.81 2.76 -5.94
C ILE A 89 11.24 3.19 -6.25
N PRO A 90 11.69 3.09 -7.52
CA PRO A 90 13.01 3.57 -7.89
C PRO A 90 13.09 5.07 -7.62
N PRO A 91 14.26 5.58 -7.21
CA PRO A 91 14.43 7.02 -7.03
C PRO A 91 14.13 7.74 -8.34
N ASP A 92 13.53 8.92 -8.21
CA ASP A 92 13.41 9.86 -9.32
C ASP A 92 14.78 10.06 -10.01
N PRO A 93 14.81 10.29 -11.33
CA PRO A 93 16.06 10.62 -12.02
C PRO A 93 16.75 11.81 -11.37
N GLU A 94 18.08 11.77 -11.25
CA GLU A 94 18.90 12.81 -10.61
C GLU A 94 18.61 14.22 -11.17
N ALA A 95 18.29 14.31 -12.47
CA ALA A 95 17.91 15.54 -13.16
C ALA A 95 16.66 16.25 -12.59
N THR A 96 15.81 15.54 -11.84
CA THR A 96 14.63 16.14 -11.21
C THR A 96 14.96 16.86 -9.90
N GLY A 97 16.15 16.64 -9.32
CA GLY A 97 16.54 17.15 -8.01
C GLY A 97 15.71 16.60 -6.85
N ARG A 98 14.91 15.54 -7.10
CA ARG A 98 14.07 14.86 -6.11
C ARG A 98 14.71 13.52 -5.77
N THR A 99 14.72 13.18 -4.49
CA THR A 99 15.16 11.86 -3.98
C THR A 99 13.95 10.99 -3.65
N ILE A 100 12.84 11.15 -4.37
CA ILE A 100 11.61 10.41 -4.07
C ILE A 100 11.73 9.03 -4.70
N GLY A 101 12.08 8.07 -3.85
CA GLY A 101 12.11 6.63 -4.05
C GLY A 101 12.02 6.00 -2.66
N GLY A 102 11.65 4.73 -2.57
CA GLY A 102 11.41 4.15 -1.25
C GLY A 102 11.14 2.65 -1.26
N SER A 103 11.36 2.04 -0.08
CA SER A 103 11.09 0.63 0.21
C SER A 103 9.60 0.32 0.39
N PHE A 104 8.73 1.23 -0.04
CA PHE A 104 7.28 1.08 0.06
C PHE A 104 6.57 1.78 -1.08
N TYR A 105 5.34 1.35 -1.35
CA TYR A 105 4.46 1.95 -2.35
C TYR A 105 3.00 1.85 -1.92
N PHE A 106 2.12 2.58 -2.61
CA PHE A 106 0.71 2.68 -2.25
C PHE A 106 -0.16 1.90 -3.24
N LEU A 107 -1.09 1.12 -2.68
CA LEU A 107 -2.24 0.57 -3.38
C LEU A 107 -3.47 1.43 -3.06
N ARG A 108 -4.24 1.77 -4.10
CA ARG A 108 -5.47 2.56 -4.00
C ARG A 108 -6.71 1.64 -4.12
N PRO A 109 -7.92 2.13 -3.85
CA PRO A 109 -9.13 1.34 -4.02
C PRO A 109 -9.25 0.78 -5.45
N GLY A 110 -9.54 -0.51 -5.55
CA GLY A 110 -9.60 -1.29 -6.79
C GLY A 110 -8.26 -1.92 -7.22
N ASP A 111 -7.13 -1.52 -6.65
CA ASP A 111 -5.87 -2.24 -6.88
C ASP A 111 -5.92 -3.62 -6.21
N ARG A 112 -5.20 -4.58 -6.80
CA ARG A 112 -5.10 -5.96 -6.32
C ARG A 112 -3.65 -6.33 -6.05
N TYR A 113 -3.46 -7.30 -5.18
CA TYR A 113 -2.15 -7.86 -4.85
C TYR A 113 -2.23 -9.37 -4.77
N ASP A 114 -1.32 -10.05 -5.46
CA ASP A 114 -1.15 -11.50 -5.39
C ASP A 114 -0.13 -11.84 -4.29
N LEU A 115 -0.55 -12.65 -3.31
CA LEU A 115 0.25 -13.01 -2.13
C LEU A 115 1.26 -14.13 -2.42
N VAL A 116 1.16 -14.79 -3.57
CA VAL A 116 2.08 -15.85 -4.00
C VAL A 116 3.17 -15.27 -4.90
N THR A 117 2.79 -14.48 -5.92
CA THR A 117 3.76 -13.84 -6.82
C THR A 117 4.31 -12.54 -6.28
N LEU A 118 3.68 -11.96 -5.24
CA LEU A 118 4.00 -10.66 -4.66
C LEU A 118 3.92 -9.51 -5.68
N GLU A 119 2.97 -9.62 -6.60
CA GLU A 119 2.75 -8.64 -7.66
C GLU A 119 1.51 -7.78 -7.38
N ALA A 120 1.71 -6.46 -7.48
CA ALA A 120 0.64 -5.48 -7.46
C ALA A 120 0.09 -5.25 -8.86
N THR A 121 -1.24 -5.25 -9.01
CA THR A 121 -1.92 -4.94 -10.27
C THR A 121 -2.97 -3.86 -10.08
N ARG A 122 -3.09 -3.02 -11.10
CA ARG A 122 -4.10 -1.97 -11.16
C ARG A 122 -4.99 -2.20 -12.38
N PRO A 123 -6.30 -2.42 -12.19
CA PRO A 123 -7.22 -2.50 -13.31
C PRO A 123 -7.14 -1.21 -14.15
N ALA A 124 -6.88 -1.38 -15.44
CA ALA A 124 -6.93 -0.30 -16.42
C ALA A 124 -8.24 -0.41 -17.21
N ALA A 125 -9.07 0.64 -17.17
CA ALA A 125 -10.26 0.69 -17.99
C ALA A 125 -9.90 1.08 -19.43
N THR A 126 -10.14 0.19 -20.41
CA THR A 126 -10.26 0.62 -21.82
C THR A 126 -11.74 0.83 -22.11
N THR A 127 -12.20 2.07 -22.10
CA THR A 127 -13.57 2.37 -22.51
C THR A 127 -13.70 2.21 -24.03
N ARG A 128 -14.80 1.60 -24.48
CA ARG A 128 -15.15 1.50 -25.91
C ARG A 128 -16.56 2.00 -26.13
N PRO A 129 -16.84 2.69 -27.25
CA PRO A 129 -18.20 3.06 -27.61
C PRO A 129 -19.09 1.83 -27.78
N ILE A 130 -20.32 1.90 -27.30
CA ILE A 130 -21.33 0.89 -27.61
C ILE A 130 -21.76 1.12 -29.05
N ALA A 131 -21.37 0.23 -29.97
CA ALA A 131 -21.50 0.40 -31.43
C ALA A 131 -22.92 0.70 -31.96
N ARG A 132 -23.97 0.52 -31.14
CA ARG A 132 -25.38 0.73 -31.52
C ARG A 132 -26.09 1.83 -30.72
N VAL A 133 -25.38 2.58 -29.89
CA VAL A 133 -25.94 3.74 -29.18
C VAL A 133 -25.72 4.98 -30.04
N ALA A 134 -26.77 5.41 -30.74
CA ALA A 134 -26.79 6.68 -31.47
C ALA A 134 -27.61 7.71 -30.68
N PRO A 135 -27.27 9.01 -30.73
CA PRO A 135 -28.10 10.06 -30.17
C PRO A 135 -29.52 9.99 -30.75
N ARG A 136 -30.54 10.07 -29.89
CA ARG A 136 -31.94 10.19 -30.34
C ARG A 136 -32.04 11.48 -31.14
N ARG A 137 -32.25 11.39 -32.47
CA ARG A 137 -32.48 12.56 -33.30
C ARG A 137 -33.66 13.33 -32.71
N SER A 138 -33.42 14.53 -32.19
CA SER A 138 -34.49 15.46 -31.88
C SER A 138 -35.13 15.85 -33.20
N GLY A 139 -36.29 15.27 -33.50
CA GLY A 139 -37.11 15.69 -34.62
C GLY A 139 -37.49 17.15 -34.40
N GLY A 140 -37.03 18.02 -35.28
CA GLY A 140 -37.56 19.37 -35.38
C GLY A 140 -38.95 19.31 -36.01
N SER A 141 -39.92 19.86 -35.30
CA SER A 141 -40.81 20.92 -35.77
C SER A 141 -41.51 21.53 -34.56
#